data_AF-A0A521NIZ0-F1
#
_entry.id   AF-A0A521NIZ0-F1
#
_cell.length_a   1.000
_cell.length_b   1.000
_cell.length_c   1.000
_cell.angle_alpha   90.00
_cell.angle_beta   90.00
_cell.angle_gamma   90.00
#
_symmetry.space_group_name_H-M   'P 1'
#
loop_
_entity.id
_entity.type
_entity.pdbx_description
1 polymer ?
#
loop_
_entity_poly.entity_id
_entity_poly.type
_entity_poly.pdbx_seq_one_letter_code
_entity_poly.pdbx_strand_id
1 'polypeptide(L)'
;MNKSYTPTTQVSKRRISLAVSVIALAVQAGCGGGGGGSGFAPVASGLAPAPAPASNTPAPPPAPALSAAEACAALNGLSIPATDIALPTSGAVVSSTTLVAPAGSGSTAVGEYCRVTGSIAPVDASAPPIQFDLALPTAWNRKAMQLTGGGYDGSVIAGNGNAPGASGLATPLARGYAAFGSDSGHSGSAAEASFALNDEALENYFGDQLRKTRDVAVKLIARRYGAAPVRTYAAGGSGGGREALYVADRWPALYDGVIAYFPAWSLTGMLTNYAITSKALAAPGAWSNPAKQQLLTRSVVAACDALDGATDGVIAKVSACAFDPATLACPGGADSGDGCLSTAQIGGFRAYATPLKLPYLLANGTDGYAALNIFDGGVIPAMGSSAPATPSRFDMAFATYIGESFVKYMVYRDASYDPFLFAVDANGYVQQRLRYISSRLDVNPDLSAFANKGGKVLIVHGMADPLIPAGSSEEFHRRAVAAMGSERVGAFLKYYEVPGYGHGGGAYDVRFDAVDALERWVEQGVAPSRLTVTDANAGNNGRTRPLCEYPAWPRYDGTGDVDLASSFTCAR
;
A
#
# COMPACT_ATOMS: atom_id res chain seq x y z
N MET A 1 -40.76 16.44 40.37
CA MET A 1 -40.04 16.29 41.65
C MET A 1 -38.54 16.29 41.36
N ASN A 2 -37.82 17.13 42.09
CA ASN A 2 -36.43 17.56 41.91
C ASN A 2 -35.39 16.45 41.69
N LYS A 3 -34.40 16.72 40.82
CA LYS A 3 -33.00 16.91 41.24
C LYS A 3 -32.14 17.48 40.11
N SER A 4 -31.66 18.70 40.34
CA SER A 4 -30.59 19.37 39.61
C SER A 4 -29.23 18.71 39.90
N TYR A 5 -28.34 18.63 38.92
CA TYR A 5 -26.92 18.38 39.14
C TYR A 5 -26.10 19.32 38.26
N THR A 6 -25.36 20.23 38.92
CA THR A 6 -24.39 21.15 38.34
C THR A 6 -23.03 20.44 38.25
N PRO A 7 -22.22 20.61 37.19
CA PRO A 7 -20.89 20.02 37.14
C PRO A 7 -19.86 20.91 37.84
N THR A 8 -19.15 20.36 38.81
CA THR A 8 -18.01 20.99 39.49
C THR A 8 -16.72 20.69 38.72
N THR A 9 -16.08 21.72 38.17
CA THR A 9 -14.73 21.63 37.59
C THR A 9 -13.68 21.64 38.70
N GLN A 10 -12.94 20.54 38.88
CA GLN A 10 -11.71 20.50 39.69
C GLN A 10 -10.51 20.32 38.76
N VAL A 11 -9.74 21.39 38.59
CA VAL A 11 -8.47 21.41 37.86
C VAL A 11 -7.36 20.92 38.79
N SER A 12 -6.84 19.73 38.54
CA SER A 12 -5.63 19.21 39.18
C SER A 12 -4.39 19.77 38.46
N LYS A 13 -3.68 20.70 39.12
CA LYS A 13 -2.38 21.21 38.68
C LYS A 13 -1.31 20.15 38.97
N ARG A 14 -0.86 19.40 37.95
CA ARG A 14 0.41 18.66 38.03
C ARG A 14 1.55 19.56 37.56
N ARG A 15 2.51 19.79 38.46
CA ARG A 15 3.76 20.51 38.24
C ARG A 15 4.67 19.66 37.34
N ILE A 16 5.06 20.21 36.19
CA ILE A 16 6.14 19.66 35.35
C ILE A 16 7.40 20.44 35.72
N SER A 17 8.37 19.76 36.31
CA SER A 17 9.71 20.30 36.54
C SER A 17 10.53 20.17 35.26
N LEU A 18 10.80 21.29 34.58
CA LEU A 18 11.80 21.37 33.52
C LEU A 18 13.20 21.34 34.16
N ALA A 19 14.00 20.33 33.86
CA ALA A 19 15.44 20.36 34.07
C ALA A 19 16.09 20.94 32.80
N VAL A 20 16.57 22.18 32.91
CA VAL A 20 17.38 22.87 31.91
C VAL A 20 18.84 22.58 32.23
N SER A 21 19.53 21.81 31.38
CA SER A 21 20.99 21.66 31.45
C SER A 21 21.64 22.76 30.62
N VAL A 22 22.27 23.70 31.34
CA VAL A 22 23.10 24.78 30.80
C VAL A 22 24.48 24.20 30.45
N ILE A 23 24.86 24.24 29.17
CA ILE A 23 26.25 24.01 28.74
C ILE A 23 26.94 25.38 28.67
N ALA A 24 27.94 25.56 29.54
CA ALA A 24 28.80 26.74 29.56
C ALA A 24 29.83 26.67 28.43
N LEU A 25 29.83 27.70 27.56
CA LEU A 25 30.95 28.03 26.68
C LEU A 25 32.05 28.70 27.51
N ALA A 26 33.27 28.19 27.41
CA ALA A 26 34.48 28.93 27.76
C ALA A 26 35.25 29.25 26.47
N VAL A 27 35.23 30.55 26.11
CA VAL A 27 36.10 31.16 25.12
C VAL A 27 37.35 31.65 25.86
N GLN A 28 38.53 31.31 25.34
CA GLN A 28 39.74 32.07 25.65
C GLN A 28 40.44 32.44 24.33
N ALA A 29 40.56 33.75 24.12
CA ALA A 29 41.20 34.39 23.00
C ALA A 29 42.72 34.49 23.21
N GLY A 30 43.49 34.40 22.13
CA GLY A 30 44.92 34.70 22.08
C GLY A 30 45.33 35.04 20.65
N CYS A 31 45.95 36.19 20.45
CA CYS A 31 46.04 36.94 19.19
C CYS A 31 47.10 36.47 18.18
N GLY A 32 46.88 36.87 16.91
CA GLY A 32 47.89 37.32 15.93
C GLY A 32 48.66 36.21 15.20
N GLY A 33 48.92 36.23 13.89
CA GLY A 33 48.76 37.23 12.84
C GLY A 33 49.82 36.96 11.77
N GLY A 34 49.44 36.99 10.49
CA GLY A 34 50.32 37.35 9.37
C GLY A 34 51.29 36.32 8.77
N GLY A 35 51.02 35.95 7.51
CA GLY A 35 51.97 36.15 6.41
C GLY A 35 53.06 35.10 6.12
N GLY A 36 52.84 34.35 5.02
CA GLY A 36 53.81 34.24 3.93
C GLY A 36 55.05 33.33 4.08
N GLY A 37 55.07 32.25 3.29
CA GLY A 37 56.23 31.92 2.46
C GLY A 37 57.26 30.91 2.99
N SER A 38 57.59 29.97 2.10
CA SER A 38 58.83 29.17 2.03
C SER A 38 59.10 28.05 3.05
N GLY A 39 58.68 26.85 2.63
CA GLY A 39 59.43 25.59 2.58
C GLY A 39 60.44 25.22 3.67
N PHE A 40 60.20 24.11 4.35
CA PHE A 40 61.21 23.10 4.74
C PHE A 40 60.54 21.73 4.96
N ALA A 41 61.31 20.67 4.70
CA ALA A 41 60.93 19.26 4.51
C ALA A 41 60.21 18.56 5.70
N PRO A 42 59.50 17.44 5.48
CA PRO A 42 58.90 16.67 6.57
C PRO A 42 59.95 15.80 7.26
N VAL A 43 60.06 15.93 8.58
CA VAL A 43 60.77 14.98 9.45
C VAL A 43 59.80 13.85 9.80
N ALA A 44 60.15 12.62 9.42
CA ALA A 44 59.43 11.42 9.82
C ALA A 44 59.71 11.09 11.29
N SER A 45 58.68 11.15 12.14
CA SER A 45 58.73 10.58 13.50
C SER A 45 58.12 9.18 13.48
N GLY A 46 58.99 8.18 13.40
CA GLY A 46 58.63 6.78 13.64
C GLY A 46 58.56 6.51 15.15
N LEU A 47 57.37 6.17 15.64
CA LEU A 47 57.20 5.41 16.89
C LEU A 47 56.43 4.14 16.53
N ALA A 48 57.15 3.03 16.46
CA ALA A 48 56.57 1.70 16.29
C ALA A 48 55.85 1.28 17.59
N PRO A 49 54.64 0.69 17.52
CA PRO A 49 54.01 0.11 18.69
C PRO A 49 54.74 -1.17 19.10
N ALA A 50 54.95 -1.35 20.41
CA ALA A 50 55.55 -2.55 20.98
C ALA A 50 54.71 -3.80 20.66
N PRO A 51 55.33 -4.96 20.39
CA PRO A 51 54.59 -6.19 20.08
C PRO A 51 53.85 -6.70 21.32
N ALA A 52 52.55 -6.93 21.17
CA ALA A 52 51.74 -7.61 22.18
C ALA A 52 52.19 -9.09 22.30
N PRO A 53 52.15 -9.69 23.51
CA PRO A 53 52.49 -11.09 23.69
C PRO A 53 51.53 -11.99 22.91
N ALA A 54 52.09 -12.87 22.08
CA ALA A 54 51.33 -13.84 21.29
C ALA A 54 50.65 -14.86 22.23
N SER A 55 49.32 -14.81 22.32
CA SER A 55 48.51 -15.86 22.93
C SER A 55 48.45 -17.06 21.98
N ASN A 56 49.22 -18.11 22.25
CA ASN A 56 49.24 -19.37 21.50
C ASN A 56 48.09 -20.34 21.86
N THR A 57 46.92 -19.84 22.25
CA THR A 57 45.72 -20.69 22.37
C THR A 57 45.13 -20.91 20.97
N PRO A 58 45.04 -22.16 20.46
CA PRO A 58 44.35 -22.44 19.21
C PRO A 58 42.93 -21.89 19.29
N ALA A 59 42.52 -21.11 18.29
CA ALA A 59 41.12 -20.72 18.15
C ALA A 59 40.28 -22.02 18.13
N PRO A 60 39.16 -22.08 18.88
CA PRO A 60 38.27 -23.23 18.82
C PRO A 60 37.93 -23.50 17.34
N PRO A 61 37.92 -24.77 16.90
CA PRO A 61 37.49 -25.09 15.54
C PRO A 61 36.11 -24.47 15.29
N PRO A 62 35.88 -23.83 14.14
CA PRO A 62 34.57 -23.27 13.83
C PRO A 62 33.52 -24.37 13.96
N ALA A 63 32.41 -24.05 14.64
CA ALA A 63 31.30 -24.98 14.76
C ALA A 63 30.90 -25.48 13.36
N PRO A 64 30.61 -26.78 13.18
CA PRO A 64 30.22 -27.31 11.89
C PRO A 64 29.01 -26.54 11.36
N ALA A 65 29.08 -26.10 10.10
CA ALA A 65 27.97 -25.42 9.45
C ALA A 65 26.79 -26.38 9.33
N LEU A 66 25.65 -26.01 9.91
CA LEU A 66 24.40 -26.79 9.78
C LEU A 66 24.03 -26.93 8.30
N SER A 67 23.54 -28.12 7.92
CA SER A 67 22.89 -28.30 6.62
C SER A 67 21.64 -27.42 6.50
N ALA A 68 21.15 -27.18 5.28
CA ALA A 68 19.94 -26.40 5.06
C ALA A 68 18.72 -27.00 5.79
N ALA A 69 18.63 -28.33 5.85
CA ALA A 69 17.59 -29.05 6.58
C ALA A 69 17.69 -28.84 8.10
N GLU A 70 18.89 -29.01 8.67
CA GLU A 70 19.11 -28.80 10.12
C GLU A 70 18.85 -27.35 10.52
N ALA A 71 19.34 -26.39 9.72
CA ALA A 71 19.13 -24.97 9.99
C ALA A 71 17.66 -24.55 9.84
N CYS A 72 16.90 -25.21 8.96
CA CYS A 72 15.45 -25.00 8.87
C CYS A 72 14.73 -25.59 10.09
N ALA A 73 15.01 -26.86 10.41
CA ALA A 73 14.41 -27.56 11.53
C ALA A 73 14.71 -26.89 12.89
N ALA A 74 15.87 -26.25 13.03
CA ALA A 74 16.26 -25.51 14.23
C ALA A 74 15.36 -24.30 14.55
N LEU A 75 14.56 -23.81 13.60
CA LEU A 75 13.59 -22.73 13.85
C LEU A 75 12.26 -23.26 14.43
N ASN A 76 11.98 -24.57 14.33
CA ASN A 76 10.70 -25.14 14.73
C ASN A 76 10.49 -25.02 16.25
N GLY A 77 9.35 -24.47 16.66
CA GLY A 77 9.05 -24.24 18.08
C GLY A 77 9.83 -23.10 18.72
N LEU A 78 10.62 -22.33 17.95
CA LEU A 78 11.35 -21.19 18.49
C LEU A 78 10.36 -20.11 18.96
N SER A 79 10.56 -19.62 20.19
CA SER A 79 9.85 -18.46 20.72
C SER A 79 10.67 -17.19 20.56
N ILE A 80 10.01 -16.11 20.14
CA ILE A 80 10.55 -14.75 20.15
C ILE A 80 9.91 -14.00 21.33
N PRO A 81 10.70 -13.50 22.29
CA PRO A 81 10.16 -12.82 23.45
C PRO A 81 9.51 -11.49 23.07
N ALA A 82 8.49 -11.06 23.81
CA ALA A 82 7.82 -9.78 23.57
C ALA A 82 8.79 -8.59 23.55
N THR A 83 9.88 -8.63 24.33
CA THR A 83 10.92 -7.59 24.37
C THR A 83 11.69 -7.43 23.06
N ASP A 84 11.62 -8.41 22.16
CA ASP A 84 12.24 -8.38 20.83
C ASP A 84 11.31 -7.81 19.75
N ILE A 85 10.06 -7.49 20.09
CA ILE A 85 9.04 -6.94 19.19
C ILE A 85 8.69 -5.54 19.70
N ALA A 86 8.81 -4.51 18.85
CA ALA A 86 8.75 -3.13 19.34
C ALA A 86 7.35 -2.65 19.77
N LEU A 87 6.29 -3.27 19.26
CA LEU A 87 4.90 -2.93 19.57
C LEU A 87 4.30 -3.95 20.55
N PRO A 88 3.27 -3.58 21.33
CA PRO A 88 2.68 -4.45 22.34
C PRO A 88 2.26 -5.83 21.79
N THR A 89 2.69 -6.90 22.47
CA THR A 89 2.40 -8.31 22.17
C THR A 89 2.78 -9.17 23.38
N SER A 90 2.30 -10.42 23.43
CA SER A 90 2.77 -11.44 24.38
C SER A 90 3.91 -12.31 23.83
N GLY A 91 4.55 -11.91 22.72
CA GLY A 91 5.63 -12.65 22.05
C GLY A 91 5.13 -13.45 20.85
N ALA A 92 6.05 -14.13 20.17
CA ALA A 92 5.73 -14.94 19.00
C ALA A 92 6.27 -16.37 19.12
N VAL A 93 5.67 -17.30 18.40
CA VAL A 93 6.10 -18.70 18.34
C VAL A 93 6.09 -19.20 16.90
N VAL A 94 7.12 -19.96 16.53
CA VAL A 94 7.14 -20.72 15.27
C VAL A 94 6.37 -22.02 15.46
N SER A 95 5.29 -22.19 14.71
CA SER A 95 4.43 -23.37 14.77
C SER A 95 4.92 -24.49 13.86
N SER A 96 5.50 -24.15 12.71
CA SER A 96 6.01 -25.15 11.76
C SER A 96 7.15 -24.62 10.93
N THR A 97 8.08 -25.51 10.61
CA THR A 97 9.11 -25.30 9.59
C THR A 97 9.09 -26.43 8.59
N THR A 98 9.26 -26.14 7.30
CA THR A 98 9.38 -27.15 6.25
C THR A 98 10.46 -26.73 5.26
N LEU A 99 11.44 -27.60 5.02
CA LEU A 99 12.36 -27.40 3.90
C LEU A 99 11.64 -27.80 2.61
N VAL A 100 11.43 -26.83 1.73
CA VAL A 100 10.74 -26.98 0.46
C VAL A 100 11.80 -27.15 -0.63
N ALA A 101 11.69 -28.25 -1.39
CA ALA A 101 12.57 -28.52 -2.51
C ALA A 101 12.39 -27.50 -3.65
N PRO A 102 13.40 -27.29 -4.51
CA PRO A 102 13.25 -26.44 -5.69
C PRO A 102 12.08 -26.86 -6.56
N ALA A 103 11.37 -25.89 -7.15
CA ALA A 103 10.20 -26.14 -7.98
C ALA A 103 10.04 -25.07 -9.09
N GLY A 104 9.19 -25.37 -10.07
CA GLY A 104 8.91 -24.47 -11.19
C GLY A 104 9.93 -24.56 -12.34
N SER A 105 9.80 -23.65 -13.31
CA SER A 105 10.64 -23.58 -14.50
C SER A 105 10.78 -22.14 -15.00
N GLY A 106 11.81 -21.86 -15.80
CA GLY A 106 12.02 -20.53 -16.39
C GLY A 106 12.14 -19.41 -15.35
N SER A 107 11.54 -18.25 -15.65
CA SER A 107 11.59 -17.05 -14.81
C SER A 107 10.87 -17.18 -13.47
N THR A 108 9.99 -18.18 -13.30
CA THR A 108 9.23 -18.40 -12.08
C THR A 108 9.79 -19.54 -11.23
N ALA A 109 10.93 -20.13 -11.63
CA ALA A 109 11.60 -21.16 -10.85
C ALA A 109 12.03 -20.62 -9.48
N VAL A 110 11.75 -21.39 -8.43
CA VAL A 110 12.10 -21.06 -7.04
C VAL A 110 13.09 -22.12 -6.55
N GLY A 111 14.20 -21.66 -5.97
CA GLY A 111 15.19 -22.53 -5.35
C GLY A 111 14.69 -23.18 -4.05
N GLU A 112 15.51 -24.03 -3.45
CA GLU A 112 15.21 -24.60 -2.13
C GLU A 112 15.05 -23.49 -1.08
N TYR A 113 14.05 -23.60 -0.21
CA TYR A 113 13.83 -22.64 0.86
C TYR A 113 13.21 -23.28 2.10
N CYS A 114 13.44 -22.69 3.26
CA CYS A 114 12.74 -23.04 4.50
C CYS A 114 11.47 -22.18 4.61
N ARG A 115 10.29 -22.82 4.57
CA ARG A 115 9.03 -22.18 4.90
C ARG A 115 8.84 -22.23 6.42
N VAL A 116 8.54 -21.09 7.03
CA VAL A 116 8.31 -20.93 8.46
C VAL A 116 6.93 -20.31 8.66
N THR A 117 6.08 -20.96 9.43
CA THR A 117 4.78 -20.42 9.84
C THR A 117 4.69 -20.33 11.35
N GLY A 118 3.94 -19.37 11.84
CA GLY A 118 3.81 -19.14 13.27
C GLY A 118 2.80 -18.05 13.59
N SER A 119 2.77 -17.65 14.85
CA SER A 119 1.86 -16.63 15.32
C SER A 119 2.49 -15.66 16.32
N ILE A 120 1.95 -14.46 16.36
CA ILE A 120 2.29 -13.40 17.32
C ILE A 120 1.10 -13.26 18.26
N ALA A 121 1.31 -13.55 19.54
CA ALA A 121 0.26 -13.54 20.54
C ALA A 121 -0.16 -12.10 20.90
N PRO A 122 -1.46 -11.83 21.02
CA PRO A 122 -1.95 -10.51 21.39
C PRO A 122 -1.69 -10.20 22.88
N VAL A 123 -1.89 -8.95 23.28
CA VAL A 123 -1.94 -8.56 24.70
C VAL A 123 -3.34 -8.83 25.26
N ASP A 124 -4.37 -8.43 24.52
CA ASP A 124 -5.76 -8.77 24.77
C ASP A 124 -6.02 -10.23 24.37
N ALA A 125 -6.29 -11.08 25.37
CA ALA A 125 -6.57 -12.49 25.15
C ALA A 125 -7.84 -12.76 24.33
N SER A 126 -8.71 -11.76 24.14
CA SER A 126 -9.89 -11.85 23.27
C SER A 126 -9.61 -11.46 21.81
N ALA A 127 -8.47 -10.85 21.53
CA ALA A 127 -8.01 -10.60 20.17
C ALA A 127 -7.48 -11.92 19.57
N PRO A 128 -7.63 -12.14 18.25
CA PRO A 128 -6.94 -13.23 17.58
C PRO A 128 -5.45 -12.92 17.41
N PRO A 129 -4.57 -13.93 17.47
CA PRO A 129 -3.15 -13.77 17.17
C PRO A 129 -2.91 -13.47 15.69
N ILE A 130 -1.86 -12.69 15.39
CA ILE A 130 -1.39 -12.47 14.02
C ILE A 130 -0.73 -13.76 13.53
N GLN A 131 -1.23 -14.36 12.45
CA GLN A 131 -0.58 -15.48 11.78
C GLN A 131 0.40 -14.95 10.73
N PHE A 132 1.62 -15.49 10.70
CA PHE A 132 2.63 -15.10 9.71
C PHE A 132 3.14 -16.29 8.89
N ASP A 133 3.60 -15.98 7.69
CA ASP A 133 4.32 -16.88 6.79
C ASP A 133 5.63 -16.20 6.34
N LEU A 134 6.73 -16.95 6.40
CA LEU A 134 8.08 -16.49 6.08
C LEU A 134 8.78 -17.56 5.23
N ALA A 135 9.26 -17.17 4.05
CA ALA A 135 10.05 -17.99 3.16
C ALA A 135 11.52 -17.56 3.20
N LEU A 136 12.40 -18.49 3.58
CA LEU A 136 13.83 -18.28 3.79
C LEU A 136 14.64 -19.09 2.76
N PRO A 137 15.08 -18.51 1.63
CA PRO A 137 15.80 -19.24 0.59
C PRO A 137 17.14 -19.78 1.09
N THR A 138 17.53 -20.97 0.65
CA THR A 138 18.88 -21.51 0.96
C THR A 138 19.97 -20.61 0.37
N ALA A 139 19.76 -20.12 -0.85
CA ALA A 139 20.58 -19.09 -1.48
C ALA A 139 20.02 -17.69 -1.17
N TRP A 140 20.38 -17.14 -0.02
CA TRP A 140 19.91 -15.82 0.42
C TRP A 140 20.77 -14.67 -0.10
N ASN A 141 20.12 -13.67 -0.70
CA ASN A 141 20.77 -12.48 -1.25
C ASN A 141 21.02 -11.37 -0.19
N ARG A 142 20.87 -11.70 1.11
CA ARG A 142 20.97 -10.80 2.26
C ARG A 142 19.86 -9.75 2.40
N LYS A 143 18.79 -9.81 1.61
CA LYS A 143 17.68 -8.85 1.62
C LYS A 143 16.38 -9.49 2.08
N ALA A 144 15.44 -8.66 2.51
CA ALA A 144 14.12 -9.09 2.91
C ALA A 144 13.02 -8.28 2.23
N MET A 145 11.86 -8.89 2.00
CA MET A 145 10.68 -8.22 1.44
C MET A 145 9.43 -8.59 2.21
N GLN A 146 8.70 -7.59 2.71
CA GLN A 146 7.38 -7.76 3.26
C GLN A 146 6.34 -7.67 2.12
N LEU A 147 5.62 -8.75 1.88
CA LEU A 147 4.44 -8.76 1.04
C LEU A 147 3.23 -8.40 1.92
N THR A 148 2.49 -7.40 1.48
CA THR A 148 1.37 -6.80 2.23
C THR A 148 0.02 -7.27 1.68
N GLY A 149 -1.07 -7.04 2.43
CA GLY A 149 -2.38 -7.62 2.16
C GLY A 149 -3.25 -6.84 1.18
N GLY A 150 -4.55 -6.74 1.48
CA GLY A 150 -5.56 -6.16 0.59
C GLY A 150 -6.97 -6.18 1.19
N GLY A 151 -7.79 -5.19 0.85
CA GLY A 151 -9.08 -4.97 1.51
C GLY A 151 -8.89 -4.77 3.01
N TYR A 152 -9.63 -5.54 3.82
CA TYR A 152 -9.45 -5.63 5.27
C TYR A 152 -8.44 -6.70 5.71
N ASP A 153 -7.72 -7.34 4.79
CA ASP A 153 -6.87 -8.51 5.05
C ASP A 153 -7.67 -9.75 5.46
N GLY A 154 -7.30 -10.41 6.57
CA GLY A 154 -7.97 -11.60 7.07
C GLY A 154 -7.46 -12.92 6.47
N SER A 155 -6.37 -12.88 5.69
CA SER A 155 -5.72 -14.07 5.14
C SER A 155 -4.20 -13.93 5.18
N VAL A 156 -3.49 -15.01 5.52
CA VAL A 156 -2.04 -14.99 5.63
C VAL A 156 -1.40 -14.77 4.26
N ILE A 157 -0.68 -13.66 4.11
CA ILE A 157 0.11 -13.39 2.91
C ILE A 157 1.35 -14.28 2.90
N ALA A 158 1.40 -15.19 1.94
CA ALA A 158 2.46 -16.19 1.83
C ALA A 158 3.79 -15.58 1.38
N GLY A 159 4.89 -15.98 2.02
CA GLY A 159 6.24 -15.50 1.69
C GLY A 159 6.75 -15.92 0.30
N ASN A 160 6.05 -16.82 -0.39
CA ASN A 160 6.36 -17.22 -1.77
C ASN A 160 5.54 -16.47 -2.84
N GLY A 161 4.72 -15.49 -2.43
CA GLY A 161 3.98 -14.62 -3.35
C GLY A 161 4.89 -13.69 -4.16
N ASN A 162 4.28 -12.89 -5.04
CA ASN A 162 4.99 -11.91 -5.87
C ASN A 162 4.51 -10.48 -5.58
N ALA A 163 5.30 -9.50 -6.00
CA ALA A 163 4.86 -8.11 -6.06
C ALA A 163 3.73 -7.95 -7.11
N PRO A 164 2.83 -6.96 -6.95
CA PRO A 164 1.82 -6.66 -7.97
C PRO A 164 2.45 -6.34 -9.33
N GLY A 165 1.74 -6.67 -10.41
CA GLY A 165 2.21 -6.43 -11.79
C GLY A 165 3.40 -7.29 -12.22
N ALA A 166 3.77 -8.31 -11.46
CA ALA A 166 4.91 -9.19 -11.74
C ALA A 166 4.49 -10.59 -12.23
N SER A 167 3.32 -10.71 -12.87
CA SER A 167 2.84 -11.96 -13.48
C SER A 167 3.91 -12.59 -14.38
N GLY A 168 4.24 -13.87 -14.15
CA GLY A 168 5.26 -14.59 -14.93
C GLY A 168 6.71 -14.13 -14.73
N LEU A 169 6.98 -13.20 -13.80
CA LEU A 169 8.33 -12.77 -13.43
C LEU A 169 8.80 -13.47 -12.15
N ALA A 170 10.11 -13.41 -11.89
CA ALA A 170 10.69 -13.97 -10.67
C ALA A 170 10.12 -13.31 -9.42
N THR A 171 9.61 -14.13 -8.49
CA THR A 171 9.16 -13.69 -7.17
C THR A 171 10.34 -13.16 -6.34
N PRO A 172 10.11 -12.39 -5.26
CA PRO A 172 11.17 -12.01 -4.34
C PRO A 172 11.94 -13.22 -3.83
N LEU A 173 11.24 -14.31 -3.50
CA LEU A 173 11.86 -15.57 -3.07
C LEU A 173 12.77 -16.16 -4.16
N ALA A 174 12.33 -16.19 -5.42
CA ALA A 174 13.13 -16.65 -6.55
C ALA A 174 14.41 -15.80 -6.77
N ARG A 175 14.35 -14.51 -6.41
CA ARG A 175 15.50 -13.58 -6.43
C ARG A 175 16.41 -13.71 -5.21
N GLY A 176 16.11 -14.63 -4.29
CA GLY A 176 16.88 -14.89 -3.08
C GLY A 176 16.51 -14.01 -1.89
N TYR A 177 15.39 -13.28 -1.90
CA TYR A 177 14.91 -12.54 -0.74
C TYR A 177 14.36 -13.48 0.33
N ALA A 178 14.60 -13.15 1.59
CA ALA A 178 13.74 -13.63 2.67
C ALA A 178 12.40 -12.86 2.60
N ALA A 179 11.31 -13.53 2.24
CA ALA A 179 10.03 -12.87 1.98
C ALA A 179 8.97 -13.32 2.99
N PHE A 180 8.13 -12.39 3.44
CA PHE A 180 7.19 -12.63 4.54
C PHE A 180 5.93 -11.79 4.46
N GLY A 181 4.89 -12.26 5.15
CA GLY A 181 3.61 -11.56 5.29
C GLY A 181 2.80 -12.09 6.48
N SER A 182 1.65 -11.48 6.73
CA SER A 182 0.75 -11.89 7.81
C SER A 182 -0.72 -11.75 7.41
N ASP A 183 -1.64 -12.15 8.29
CA ASP A 183 -3.10 -11.98 8.13
C ASP A 183 -3.65 -10.70 8.77
N SER A 184 -2.79 -9.84 9.30
CA SER A 184 -3.14 -8.62 10.03
C SER A 184 -3.86 -8.84 11.36
N GLY A 185 -3.76 -10.03 11.96
CA GLY A 185 -4.28 -10.27 13.31
C GLY A 185 -5.78 -10.46 13.35
N HIS A 186 -6.33 -11.09 12.31
CA HIS A 186 -7.68 -11.65 12.25
C HIS A 186 -7.80 -12.58 11.03
N SER A 187 -8.88 -13.37 10.97
CA SER A 187 -9.18 -14.23 9.83
C SER A 187 -10.57 -13.95 9.30
N GLY A 188 -10.74 -13.88 7.98
CA GLY A 188 -12.04 -13.67 7.38
C GLY A 188 -11.98 -13.11 5.97
N SER A 189 -13.10 -12.53 5.55
CA SER A 189 -13.19 -11.85 4.26
C SER A 189 -12.49 -10.50 4.30
N ALA A 190 -11.75 -10.19 3.24
CA ALA A 190 -11.20 -8.87 2.99
C ALA A 190 -12.26 -7.75 2.81
N ALA A 191 -13.55 -8.08 2.86
CA ALA A 191 -14.65 -7.12 2.78
C ALA A 191 -15.44 -6.97 4.10
N GLU A 192 -15.17 -7.80 5.12
CA GLU A 192 -15.89 -7.76 6.41
C GLU A 192 -15.02 -7.28 7.57
N ALA A 193 -15.39 -6.16 8.19
CA ALA A 193 -14.67 -5.53 9.29
C ALA A 193 -15.10 -6.02 10.69
N SER A 194 -15.74 -7.18 10.82
CA SER A 194 -16.30 -7.63 12.11
C SER A 194 -15.23 -7.79 13.21
N PHE A 195 -14.01 -8.15 12.84
CA PHE A 195 -12.83 -8.18 13.72
C PHE A 195 -12.60 -6.85 14.43
N ALA A 196 -12.97 -5.73 13.80
CA ALA A 196 -12.71 -4.41 14.34
C ALA A 196 -13.36 -4.24 15.71
N LEU A 197 -14.43 -4.97 16.06
CA LEU A 197 -15.09 -4.94 17.39
C LEU A 197 -14.15 -5.24 18.55
N ASN A 198 -13.01 -5.88 18.30
CA ASN A 198 -11.90 -5.93 19.24
C ASN A 198 -10.90 -4.79 18.95
N ASP A 199 -10.52 -4.03 19.99
CA ASP A 199 -9.67 -2.85 19.81
C ASP A 199 -8.23 -3.22 19.39
N GLU A 200 -7.63 -4.30 19.91
CA GLU A 200 -6.29 -4.71 19.48
C GLU A 200 -6.29 -5.26 18.04
N ALA A 201 -7.32 -6.02 17.64
CA ALA A 201 -7.47 -6.46 16.26
C ALA A 201 -7.62 -5.27 15.29
N LEU A 202 -8.32 -4.21 15.71
CA LEU A 202 -8.43 -2.98 14.93
C LEU A 202 -7.10 -2.24 14.82
N GLU A 203 -6.32 -2.12 15.90
CA GLU A 203 -4.99 -1.49 15.86
C GLU A 203 -4.00 -2.33 15.02
N ASN A 204 -4.08 -3.67 15.07
CA ASN A 204 -3.31 -4.57 14.19
C ASN A 204 -3.58 -4.27 12.71
N TYR A 205 -4.86 -4.16 12.33
CA TYR A 205 -5.27 -3.81 10.96
C TYR A 205 -4.85 -2.38 10.55
N PHE A 206 -4.91 -1.41 11.47
CA PHE A 206 -4.41 -0.07 11.16
C PHE A 206 -2.96 -0.09 10.68
N GLY A 207 -2.14 -0.97 11.26
CA GLY A 207 -0.84 -1.32 10.69
C GLY A 207 0.17 -1.87 11.69
N ASP A 208 -0.20 -2.04 12.98
CA ASP A 208 0.71 -2.59 13.98
C ASP A 208 1.24 -3.98 13.60
N GLN A 209 0.42 -4.77 12.90
CA GLN A 209 0.81 -6.08 12.37
C GLN A 209 2.06 -6.00 11.50
N LEU A 210 2.23 -4.93 10.72
CA LEU A 210 3.32 -4.80 9.75
C LEU A 210 4.66 -4.78 10.48
N ARG A 211 4.73 -3.98 11.55
CA ARG A 211 5.92 -3.85 12.39
C ARG A 211 6.15 -5.10 13.22
N LYS A 212 5.11 -5.65 13.85
CA LYS A 212 5.21 -6.89 14.67
C LYS A 212 5.75 -8.04 13.83
N THR A 213 5.19 -8.26 12.64
CA THR A 213 5.61 -9.32 11.70
C THR A 213 7.05 -9.12 11.23
N ARG A 214 7.43 -7.89 10.87
CA ARG A 214 8.81 -7.58 10.44
C ARG A 214 9.83 -7.83 11.56
N ASP A 215 9.55 -7.43 12.79
CA ASP A 215 10.47 -7.66 13.91
C ASP A 215 10.69 -9.16 14.16
N VAL A 216 9.62 -9.97 14.12
CA VAL A 216 9.72 -11.44 14.19
C VAL A 216 10.52 -12.01 13.02
N ALA A 217 10.20 -11.60 11.78
CA ALA A 217 10.90 -12.07 10.59
C ALA A 217 12.41 -11.78 10.65
N VAL A 218 12.81 -10.57 11.05
CA VAL A 218 14.23 -10.20 11.18
C VAL A 218 14.95 -11.06 12.21
N LYS A 219 14.30 -11.41 13.32
CA LYS A 219 14.88 -12.33 14.32
C LYS A 219 15.06 -13.73 13.74
N LEU A 220 14.05 -14.26 13.04
CA LEU A 220 14.12 -15.58 12.41
C LEU A 220 15.18 -15.64 11.29
N ILE A 221 15.29 -14.59 10.47
CA ILE A 221 16.34 -14.45 9.45
C ILE A 221 17.73 -14.48 10.11
N ALA A 222 17.92 -13.70 11.19
CA ALA A 222 19.19 -13.69 11.91
C ALA A 222 19.53 -15.06 12.52
N ARG A 223 18.55 -15.82 12.99
CA ARG A 223 18.75 -17.21 13.46
C ARG A 223 19.11 -18.15 12.31
N ARG A 224 18.49 -18.00 11.15
CA ARG A 224 18.71 -18.87 9.98
C ARG A 224 20.06 -18.67 9.30
N TYR A 225 20.51 -17.41 9.20
CA TYR A 225 21.69 -17.03 8.41
C TYR A 225 22.84 -16.44 9.24
N GLY A 226 22.66 -16.26 10.54
CA GLY A 226 23.65 -15.62 11.41
C GLY A 226 23.78 -14.10 11.21
N ALA A 227 22.91 -13.48 10.40
CA ALA A 227 22.93 -12.04 10.12
C ALA A 227 21.53 -11.50 9.83
N ALA A 228 21.29 -10.24 10.20
CA ALA A 228 20.09 -9.51 9.81
C ALA A 228 20.15 -9.10 8.32
N PRO A 229 18.99 -8.82 7.67
CA PRO A 229 18.96 -8.27 6.33
C PRO A 229 19.75 -6.97 6.22
N VAL A 230 20.48 -6.78 5.12
CA VAL A 230 21.15 -5.51 4.82
C VAL A 230 20.20 -4.47 4.23
N ARG A 231 19.10 -4.93 3.64
CA ARG A 231 18.00 -4.10 3.12
C ARG A 231 16.66 -4.77 3.36
N THR A 232 15.62 -3.98 3.56
CA THR A 232 14.23 -4.46 3.67
C THR A 232 13.31 -3.62 2.80
N TYR A 233 12.46 -4.30 2.03
CA TYR A 233 11.51 -3.69 1.10
C TYR A 233 10.07 -4.08 1.47
N ALA A 234 9.09 -3.34 0.98
CA ALA A 234 7.68 -3.71 1.06
C ALA A 234 7.00 -3.60 -0.31
N ALA A 235 6.07 -4.50 -0.61
CA ALA A 235 5.34 -4.48 -1.87
C ALA A 235 3.88 -4.92 -1.71
N GLY A 236 2.96 -4.16 -2.31
CA GLY A 236 1.53 -4.43 -2.22
C GLY A 236 0.69 -3.64 -3.21
N GLY A 237 -0.53 -4.13 -3.42
CA GLY A 237 -1.57 -3.46 -4.20
C GLY A 237 -2.78 -3.14 -3.32
N SER A 238 -3.56 -2.11 -3.65
CA SER A 238 -4.83 -1.80 -2.95
C SER A 238 -4.63 -1.46 -1.47
N GLY A 239 -5.32 -2.16 -0.56
CA GLY A 239 -5.04 -2.15 0.89
C GLY A 239 -3.59 -2.47 1.22
N GLY A 240 -2.94 -3.42 0.53
CA GLY A 240 -1.50 -3.65 0.66
C GLY A 240 -0.65 -2.52 0.08
N GLY A 241 -1.13 -1.83 -0.96
CA GLY A 241 -0.47 -0.62 -1.46
C GLY A 241 -0.46 0.49 -0.41
N ARG A 242 -1.55 0.63 0.36
CA ARG A 242 -1.59 1.47 1.57
C ARG A 242 -0.56 0.99 2.59
N GLU A 243 -0.53 -0.29 2.92
CA GLU A 243 0.42 -0.85 3.90
C GLU A 243 1.89 -0.63 3.50
N ALA A 244 2.21 -0.80 2.22
CA ALA A 244 3.55 -0.55 1.68
C ALA A 244 3.95 0.93 1.85
N LEU A 245 3.05 1.89 1.60
CA LEU A 245 3.31 3.29 1.91
C LEU A 245 3.31 3.58 3.42
N TYR A 246 2.47 2.87 4.18
CA TYR A 246 2.31 3.05 5.62
C TYR A 246 3.60 2.75 6.39
N VAL A 247 4.34 1.71 5.99
CA VAL A 247 5.63 1.42 6.64
C VAL A 247 6.71 2.47 6.33
N ALA A 248 6.64 3.12 5.16
CA ALA A 248 7.52 4.23 4.82
C ALA A 248 7.19 5.49 5.63
N ASP A 249 5.91 5.75 5.89
CA ASP A 249 5.44 6.84 6.75
C ASP A 249 5.78 6.59 8.24
N ARG A 250 5.36 5.45 8.80
CA ARG A 250 5.44 5.18 10.25
C ARG A 250 6.79 4.68 10.73
N TRP A 251 7.51 3.90 9.92
CA TRP A 251 8.79 3.31 10.29
C TRP A 251 9.87 3.51 9.22
N PRO A 252 10.14 4.78 8.83
CA PRO A 252 11.00 5.11 7.69
C PRO A 252 12.42 4.53 7.79
N ALA A 253 12.95 4.36 9.00
CA ALA A 253 14.28 3.80 9.22
C ALA A 253 14.37 2.29 8.87
N LEU A 254 13.26 1.56 8.90
CA LEU A 254 13.23 0.10 8.83
C LEU A 254 13.10 -0.48 7.43
N TYR A 255 12.76 0.35 6.45
CA TYR A 255 12.57 -0.02 5.05
C TYR A 255 13.47 0.86 4.17
N ASP A 256 13.89 0.32 3.04
CA ASP A 256 14.77 0.98 2.08
C ASP A 256 14.06 1.31 0.76
N GLY A 257 12.99 0.57 0.44
CA GLY A 257 12.14 0.90 -0.70
C GLY A 257 10.77 0.25 -0.61
N VAL A 258 9.78 0.87 -1.25
CA VAL A 258 8.39 0.38 -1.28
C VAL A 258 7.80 0.44 -2.69
N ILE A 259 7.04 -0.61 -3.05
CA ILE A 259 6.24 -0.69 -4.28
C ILE A 259 4.77 -0.69 -3.89
N ALA A 260 4.02 0.28 -4.40
CA ALA A 260 2.61 0.46 -4.10
C ALA A 260 1.80 0.55 -5.38
N TYR A 261 0.99 -0.47 -5.65
CA TYR A 261 0.03 -0.46 -6.76
C TYR A 261 -1.32 0.06 -6.26
N PHE A 262 -1.91 1.00 -7.02
CA PHE A 262 -3.22 1.62 -6.75
C PHE A 262 -3.49 1.77 -5.24
N PRO A 263 -2.63 2.51 -4.50
CA PRO A 263 -2.65 2.48 -3.05
C PRO A 263 -3.89 3.13 -2.46
N ALA A 264 -4.56 2.43 -1.55
CA ALA A 264 -5.67 2.97 -0.76
C ALA A 264 -5.17 3.88 0.39
N TRP A 265 -4.29 4.84 0.09
CA TRP A 265 -3.56 5.63 1.11
C TRP A 265 -4.48 6.43 2.04
N SER A 266 -5.64 6.89 1.54
CA SER A 266 -6.69 7.59 2.28
C SER A 266 -7.92 6.68 2.42
N LEU A 267 -7.72 5.49 2.97
CA LEU A 267 -8.73 4.43 3.05
C LEU A 267 -9.99 4.86 3.83
N THR A 268 -9.84 5.71 4.85
CA THR A 268 -10.99 6.27 5.60
C THR A 268 -11.93 7.05 4.67
N GLY A 269 -11.37 7.91 3.81
CA GLY A 269 -12.13 8.67 2.81
C GLY A 269 -12.78 7.76 1.76
N MET A 270 -12.04 6.75 1.28
CA MET A 270 -12.53 5.76 0.32
C MET A 270 -13.75 5.00 0.84
N LEU A 271 -13.64 4.41 2.04
CA LEU A 271 -14.71 3.62 2.66
C LEU A 271 -15.94 4.47 3.00
N THR A 272 -15.72 5.72 3.40
CA THR A 272 -16.79 6.71 3.61
C THR A 272 -17.53 7.00 2.30
N ASN A 273 -16.80 7.19 1.20
CA ASN A 273 -17.39 7.42 -0.12
C ASN A 273 -18.21 6.20 -0.57
N TYR A 274 -17.68 4.99 -0.41
CA TYR A 274 -18.38 3.76 -0.72
C TYR A 274 -19.68 3.56 0.06
N ALA A 275 -19.71 3.90 1.34
CA ALA A 275 -20.95 3.84 2.13
C ALA A 275 -22.03 4.79 1.59
N ILE A 276 -21.63 6.00 1.19
CA ILE A 276 -22.53 6.99 0.57
C ILE A 276 -23.02 6.51 -0.80
N THR A 277 -22.12 5.99 -1.63
CA THR A 277 -22.48 5.44 -2.95
C THR A 277 -23.41 4.23 -2.82
N SER A 278 -23.18 3.35 -1.83
CA SER A 278 -24.07 2.20 -1.58
C SER A 278 -25.50 2.66 -1.28
N LYS A 279 -25.66 3.65 -0.39
CA LYS A 279 -26.95 4.25 -0.07
C LYS A 279 -27.63 4.88 -1.30
N ALA A 280 -26.85 5.54 -2.17
CA ALA A 280 -27.38 6.11 -3.40
C ALA A 280 -27.89 5.03 -4.38
N LEU A 281 -27.17 3.92 -4.51
CA LEU A 281 -27.58 2.79 -5.35
C LEU A 281 -28.79 2.03 -4.81
N ALA A 282 -28.99 2.04 -3.49
CA ALA A 282 -30.17 1.47 -2.84
C ALA A 282 -31.46 2.29 -3.06
N ALA A 283 -31.35 3.53 -3.54
CA ALA A 283 -32.51 4.39 -3.78
C ALA A 283 -33.46 3.76 -4.83
N PRO A 284 -34.79 3.96 -4.72
CA PRO A 284 -35.77 3.36 -5.63
C PRO A 284 -35.45 3.61 -7.11
N GLY A 285 -35.24 2.53 -7.86
CA GLY A 285 -34.94 2.58 -9.29
C GLY A 285 -33.54 3.06 -9.68
N ALA A 286 -32.64 3.33 -8.71
CA ALA A 286 -31.30 3.84 -8.98
C ALA A 286 -30.29 2.78 -9.42
N TRP A 287 -30.50 1.53 -9.04
CA TRP A 287 -29.63 0.43 -9.43
C TRP A 287 -29.83 0.02 -10.90
N SER A 288 -28.73 -0.32 -11.56
CA SER A 288 -28.68 -0.76 -12.96
C SER A 288 -28.26 -2.22 -13.06
N ASN A 289 -28.97 -2.99 -13.87
CA ASN A 289 -28.65 -4.39 -14.14
C ASN A 289 -27.34 -4.57 -14.94
N PRO A 290 -26.79 -5.79 -15.04
CA PRO A 290 -25.54 -6.02 -15.77
C PRO A 290 -25.57 -5.58 -17.24
N ALA A 291 -26.71 -5.69 -17.94
CA ALA A 291 -26.82 -5.28 -19.33
C ALA A 291 -26.68 -3.74 -19.49
N LYS A 292 -27.32 -2.98 -18.60
CA LYS A 292 -27.21 -1.51 -18.52
C LYS A 292 -25.81 -1.05 -18.06
N GLN A 293 -25.16 -1.78 -17.16
CA GLN A 293 -23.76 -1.55 -16.80
C GLN A 293 -22.87 -1.69 -18.06
N GLN A 294 -23.02 -2.77 -18.82
CA GLN A 294 -22.27 -2.96 -20.06
C GLN A 294 -22.61 -1.93 -21.15
N LEU A 295 -23.87 -1.49 -21.25
CA LEU A 295 -24.28 -0.41 -22.15
C LEU A 295 -23.46 0.84 -21.87
N LEU A 296 -23.36 1.26 -20.61
CA LEU A 296 -22.58 2.43 -20.23
C LEU A 296 -21.09 2.25 -20.57
N THR A 297 -20.47 1.14 -20.16
CA THR A 297 -19.05 0.85 -20.46
C THR A 297 -18.76 0.92 -21.96
N ARG A 298 -19.55 0.23 -22.80
CA ARG A 298 -19.32 0.25 -24.25
C ARG A 298 -19.53 1.63 -24.87
N SER A 299 -20.49 2.41 -24.35
CA SER A 299 -20.77 3.75 -24.87
C SER A 299 -19.64 4.74 -24.56
N VAL A 300 -19.06 4.66 -23.36
CA VAL A 300 -17.90 5.48 -22.97
C VAL A 300 -16.69 5.11 -23.82
N VAL A 301 -16.36 3.82 -23.93
CA VAL A 301 -15.23 3.36 -24.76
C VAL A 301 -15.40 3.80 -26.21
N ALA A 302 -16.58 3.60 -26.80
CA ALA A 302 -16.85 4.00 -28.18
C ALA A 302 -16.70 5.52 -28.41
N ALA A 303 -17.00 6.34 -27.40
CA ALA A 303 -16.86 7.79 -27.49
C ALA A 303 -15.41 8.27 -27.32
N CYS A 304 -14.56 7.51 -26.61
CA CYS A 304 -13.32 8.03 -26.06
C CYS A 304 -12.03 7.28 -26.44
N ASP A 305 -12.11 6.05 -26.95
CA ASP A 305 -10.94 5.25 -27.38
C ASP A 305 -10.05 6.02 -28.36
N ALA A 306 -10.63 6.65 -29.38
CA ALA A 306 -9.89 7.37 -30.43
C ALA A 306 -9.20 8.67 -29.98
N LEU A 307 -9.40 9.17 -28.75
CA LEU A 307 -8.99 10.52 -28.34
C LEU A 307 -7.47 10.66 -28.08
N ASP A 308 -6.76 9.54 -27.90
CA ASP A 308 -5.30 9.49 -27.83
C ASP A 308 -4.64 9.24 -29.19
N GLY A 309 -5.43 9.04 -30.24
CA GLY A 309 -4.97 8.75 -31.60
C GLY A 309 -4.85 7.27 -31.95
N ALA A 310 -5.07 6.35 -31.00
CA ALA A 310 -5.18 4.92 -31.23
C ALA A 310 -6.65 4.47 -31.16
N THR A 311 -6.97 3.30 -31.72
CA THR A 311 -8.27 2.65 -31.52
C THR A 311 -7.98 1.20 -31.18
N ASP A 312 -7.67 0.97 -29.92
CA ASP A 312 -7.11 -0.27 -29.39
C ASP A 312 -7.85 -0.77 -28.13
N GLY A 313 -9.03 -0.19 -27.86
CA GLY A 313 -9.87 -0.48 -26.71
C GLY A 313 -9.35 0.08 -25.38
N VAL A 314 -8.35 0.97 -25.42
CA VAL A 314 -7.73 1.59 -24.25
C VAL A 314 -7.89 3.10 -24.33
N ILE A 315 -8.67 3.67 -23.41
CA ILE A 315 -8.76 5.13 -23.26
C ILE A 315 -7.48 5.63 -22.56
N ALA A 316 -6.48 6.06 -23.34
CA ALA A 316 -5.22 6.57 -22.80
C ALA A 316 -5.23 8.05 -22.48
N LYS A 317 -6.06 8.84 -23.17
CA LYS A 317 -6.27 10.26 -22.88
C LYS A 317 -7.58 10.51 -22.15
N VAL A 318 -7.72 9.91 -20.95
CA VAL A 318 -8.92 10.02 -20.09
C VAL A 318 -9.37 11.47 -19.91
N SER A 319 -8.44 12.41 -19.72
CA SER A 319 -8.76 13.84 -19.51
C SER A 319 -9.40 14.54 -20.73
N ALA A 320 -9.35 13.94 -21.92
CA ALA A 320 -10.02 14.45 -23.11
C ALA A 320 -11.42 13.87 -23.31
N CYS A 321 -11.75 12.77 -22.61
CA CYS A 321 -13.09 12.20 -22.64
C CYS A 321 -14.07 13.12 -21.91
N ALA A 322 -15.25 13.31 -22.51
CA ALA A 322 -16.32 14.12 -21.95
C ALA A 322 -17.67 13.47 -22.29
N PHE A 323 -17.87 12.24 -21.80
CA PHE A 323 -19.10 11.49 -22.05
C PHE A 323 -20.24 11.99 -21.16
N ASP A 324 -21.36 12.37 -21.77
CA ASP A 324 -22.58 12.69 -21.01
C ASP A 324 -23.51 11.46 -20.94
N PRO A 325 -23.76 10.86 -19.75
CA PRO A 325 -24.68 9.73 -19.61
C PRO A 325 -26.12 10.07 -19.98
N ALA A 326 -26.50 11.36 -20.10
CA ALA A 326 -27.82 11.75 -20.59
C ALA A 326 -28.07 11.31 -22.06
N THR A 327 -27.01 11.05 -22.82
CA THR A 327 -27.12 10.47 -24.18
C THR A 327 -27.73 9.06 -24.19
N LEU A 328 -27.71 8.37 -23.04
CA LEU A 328 -28.31 7.05 -22.86
C LEU A 328 -29.69 7.10 -22.21
N ALA A 329 -30.29 8.28 -22.01
CA ALA A 329 -31.55 8.42 -21.28
C ALA A 329 -32.73 7.70 -21.97
N CYS A 330 -33.52 6.98 -21.18
CA CYS A 330 -34.77 6.38 -21.68
C CYS A 330 -35.80 7.47 -22.03
N PRO A 331 -36.63 7.25 -23.07
CA PRO A 331 -37.74 8.15 -23.38
C PRO A 331 -38.65 8.39 -22.17
N GLY A 332 -38.90 9.66 -21.83
CA GLY A 332 -39.71 10.03 -20.67
C GLY A 332 -39.06 9.79 -19.29
N GLY A 333 -37.80 9.34 -19.24
CA GLY A 333 -37.01 9.19 -18.01
C GLY A 333 -37.33 7.95 -17.16
N ALA A 334 -38.33 7.15 -17.54
CA ALA A 334 -38.66 5.89 -16.90
C ALA A 334 -37.84 4.73 -17.50
N ASP A 335 -37.58 3.69 -16.71
CA ASP A 335 -36.89 2.50 -17.24
C ASP A 335 -37.77 1.80 -18.29
N SER A 336 -37.28 1.70 -19.52
CA SER A 336 -37.94 1.03 -20.64
C SER A 336 -37.15 -0.14 -21.21
N GLY A 337 -36.20 -0.70 -20.45
CA GLY A 337 -35.40 -1.88 -20.84
C GLY A 337 -33.89 -1.61 -20.93
N ASP A 338 -33.15 -2.59 -21.48
CA ASP A 338 -31.68 -2.61 -21.42
C ASP A 338 -30.98 -1.69 -22.44
N GLY A 339 -31.72 -1.07 -23.35
CA GLY A 339 -31.18 -0.17 -24.39
C GLY A 339 -30.98 1.27 -23.93
N CYS A 340 -31.35 1.62 -22.69
CA CYS A 340 -31.28 2.98 -22.16
C CYS A 340 -31.22 2.97 -20.62
N LEU A 341 -31.02 4.14 -20.02
CA LEU A 341 -30.95 4.37 -18.58
C LEU A 341 -32.07 5.30 -18.12
N SER A 342 -32.79 4.93 -17.07
CA SER A 342 -33.75 5.81 -16.42
C SER A 342 -33.05 6.99 -15.73
N THR A 343 -33.80 8.05 -15.39
CA THR A 343 -33.26 9.18 -14.63
C THR A 343 -32.64 8.74 -13.31
N ALA A 344 -33.27 7.78 -12.62
CA ALA A 344 -32.76 7.24 -11.37
C ALA A 344 -31.47 6.42 -11.59
N GLN A 345 -31.39 5.61 -12.65
CA GLN A 345 -30.19 4.83 -13.00
C GLN A 345 -29.00 5.72 -13.36
N ILE A 346 -29.24 6.80 -14.10
CA ILE A 346 -28.22 7.84 -14.36
C ILE A 346 -27.75 8.45 -13.04
N GLY A 347 -28.67 8.74 -12.11
CA GLY A 347 -28.35 9.18 -10.75
C GLY A 347 -27.46 8.20 -9.99
N GLY A 348 -27.75 6.89 -10.09
CA GLY A 348 -26.93 5.83 -9.50
C GLY A 348 -25.49 5.80 -10.03
N PHE A 349 -25.30 5.89 -11.35
CA PHE A 349 -23.96 5.99 -11.93
C PHE A 349 -23.26 7.30 -11.54
N ARG A 350 -23.98 8.42 -11.52
CA ARG A 350 -23.43 9.71 -11.06
C ARG A 350 -22.92 9.65 -9.62
N ALA A 351 -23.46 8.78 -8.76
CA ALA A 351 -22.96 8.59 -7.40
C ALA A 351 -21.52 8.03 -7.36
N TYR A 352 -21.10 7.22 -8.34
CA TYR A 352 -19.70 6.80 -8.48
C TYR A 352 -18.79 7.93 -9.00
N ALA A 353 -19.33 8.75 -9.91
CA ALA A 353 -18.63 9.89 -10.51
C ALA A 353 -18.70 11.18 -9.65
N THR A 354 -19.21 11.11 -8.43
CA THR A 354 -19.28 12.25 -7.51
C THR A 354 -18.17 12.13 -6.47
N PRO A 355 -17.30 13.15 -6.32
CA PRO A 355 -16.26 13.12 -5.30
C PRO A 355 -16.88 13.30 -3.91
N LEU A 356 -16.29 12.66 -2.90
CA LEU A 356 -16.65 12.91 -1.51
C LEU A 356 -16.17 14.32 -1.12
N LYS A 357 -17.04 15.07 -0.45
CA LYS A 357 -16.72 16.32 0.25
C LYS A 357 -17.22 16.26 1.68
N LEU A 358 -16.30 16.40 2.62
CA LEU A 358 -16.56 16.42 4.05
C LEU A 358 -16.59 17.87 4.53
N PRO A 359 -17.48 18.22 5.47
CA PRO A 359 -17.54 19.57 6.05
C PRO A 359 -16.40 19.82 7.06
N TYR A 360 -15.42 18.93 7.14
CA TYR A 360 -14.30 18.97 8.08
C TYR A 360 -13.11 18.18 7.54
N LEU A 361 -11.93 18.47 8.10
CA LEU A 361 -10.70 17.74 7.80
C LEU A 361 -10.63 16.41 8.56
N LEU A 362 -10.23 15.36 7.86
CA LEU A 362 -9.68 14.14 8.43
C LEU A 362 -8.27 14.37 8.98
N ALA A 363 -7.71 13.39 9.70
CA ALA A 363 -6.42 13.56 10.38
C ALA A 363 -5.23 13.55 9.41
N ASN A 364 -5.35 12.89 8.26
CA ASN A 364 -4.39 13.01 7.14
C ASN A 364 -4.49 14.37 6.40
N GLY A 365 -5.43 15.24 6.83
CA GLY A 365 -5.65 16.57 6.30
C GLY A 365 -6.44 16.62 5.00
N THR A 366 -7.11 15.54 4.58
CA THR A 366 -8.09 15.60 3.48
C THR A 366 -9.45 16.04 3.99
N ASP A 367 -10.25 16.66 3.14
CA ASP A 367 -11.66 16.97 3.37
C ASP A 367 -12.55 16.23 2.36
N GLY A 368 -12.07 15.13 1.79
CA GLY A 368 -12.76 14.47 0.70
C GLY A 368 -12.02 13.26 0.15
N TYR A 369 -12.56 12.73 -0.94
CA TYR A 369 -12.01 11.62 -1.69
C TYR A 369 -12.36 11.78 -3.17
N ALA A 370 -11.44 11.40 -4.06
CA ALA A 370 -11.64 11.51 -5.50
C ALA A 370 -12.81 10.62 -5.98
N ALA A 371 -13.48 11.07 -7.05
CA ALA A 371 -14.52 10.29 -7.73
C ALA A 371 -13.89 9.21 -8.62
N LEU A 372 -14.66 8.16 -8.92
CA LEU A 372 -14.32 7.26 -10.01
C LEU A 372 -14.58 7.95 -11.35
N ASN A 373 -13.72 7.70 -12.32
CA ASN A 373 -13.82 8.24 -13.68
C ASN A 373 -14.71 7.35 -14.57
N ILE A 374 -15.82 6.80 -14.08
CA ILE A 374 -16.60 5.81 -14.84
C ILE A 374 -17.15 6.33 -16.19
N PHE A 375 -17.31 7.64 -16.32
CA PHE A 375 -17.74 8.30 -17.57
C PHE A 375 -16.56 8.65 -18.49
N ASP A 376 -15.32 8.63 -17.99
CA ASP A 376 -14.14 9.05 -18.75
C ASP A 376 -13.20 7.87 -19.05
N GLY A 377 -13.08 6.92 -18.12
CA GLY A 377 -12.27 5.72 -18.21
C GLY A 377 -13.05 4.45 -18.60
N GLY A 378 -14.39 4.53 -18.65
CA GLY A 378 -15.26 3.49 -19.22
C GLY A 378 -15.38 2.18 -18.42
N VAL A 379 -14.71 2.05 -17.28
CA VAL A 379 -14.80 0.86 -16.41
C VAL A 379 -15.68 1.16 -15.21
N ILE A 380 -16.71 0.34 -15.03
CA ILE A 380 -17.66 0.46 -13.92
C ILE A 380 -17.29 -0.56 -12.84
N PRO A 381 -17.40 -0.21 -11.55
CA PRO A 381 -17.38 -1.17 -10.45
C PRO A 381 -18.27 -2.38 -10.70
N ALA A 382 -17.84 -3.56 -10.28
CA ALA A 382 -18.70 -4.74 -10.32
C ALA A 382 -19.86 -4.55 -9.32
N MET A 383 -21.04 -4.13 -9.83
CA MET A 383 -22.22 -3.82 -9.03
C MET A 383 -23.07 -5.04 -8.66
N GLY A 384 -22.72 -6.24 -9.16
CA GLY A 384 -23.48 -7.46 -8.94
C GLY A 384 -24.81 -7.49 -9.72
N SER A 385 -25.71 -8.39 -9.31
CA SER A 385 -27.02 -8.64 -9.96
C SER A 385 -28.22 -8.07 -9.21
N SER A 386 -28.02 -7.44 -8.06
CA SER A 386 -29.08 -6.81 -7.27
C SER A 386 -28.60 -5.54 -6.59
N ALA A 387 -29.55 -4.64 -6.29
CA ALA A 387 -29.28 -3.44 -5.51
C ALA A 387 -28.75 -3.76 -4.10
N PRO A 388 -27.99 -2.84 -3.49
CA PRO A 388 -27.67 -2.91 -2.07
C PRO A 388 -28.95 -3.01 -1.21
N ALA A 389 -28.89 -3.78 -0.12
CA ALA A 389 -30.03 -4.03 0.75
C ALA A 389 -29.63 -4.01 2.23
N THR A 390 -30.60 -3.76 3.11
CA THR A 390 -30.45 -3.86 4.57
C THR A 390 -31.35 -4.99 5.10
N PRO A 391 -30.83 -5.96 5.88
CA PRO A 391 -29.45 -6.07 6.36
C PRO A 391 -28.46 -6.36 5.23
N SER A 392 -27.22 -5.88 5.39
CA SER A 392 -26.13 -6.13 4.45
C SER A 392 -25.91 -7.63 4.25
N ARG A 393 -25.78 -8.05 2.99
CA ARG A 393 -25.55 -9.45 2.58
C ARG A 393 -24.18 -9.59 1.91
N PHE A 394 -23.48 -10.68 2.20
CA PHE A 394 -22.08 -10.88 1.79
C PHE A 394 -21.89 -10.99 0.26
N ASP A 395 -22.94 -11.31 -0.48
CA ASP A 395 -22.98 -11.38 -1.94
C ASP A 395 -23.34 -10.05 -2.62
N MET A 396 -23.45 -8.96 -1.85
CA MET A 396 -23.42 -7.60 -2.40
C MET A 396 -22.08 -7.32 -3.09
N ALA A 397 -22.10 -6.35 -4.01
CA ALA A 397 -20.90 -5.82 -4.63
C ALA A 397 -19.83 -5.44 -3.59
N PHE A 398 -18.56 -5.75 -3.88
CA PHE A 398 -17.44 -5.53 -2.96
C PHE A 398 -17.41 -4.10 -2.40
N ALA A 399 -17.44 -3.08 -3.28
CA ALA A 399 -17.39 -1.67 -2.87
C ALA A 399 -18.54 -1.29 -1.92
N THR A 400 -19.74 -1.80 -2.19
CA THR A 400 -20.91 -1.61 -1.33
C THR A 400 -20.72 -2.29 0.02
N TYR A 401 -20.41 -3.59 0.04
CA TYR A 401 -20.36 -4.36 1.29
C TYR A 401 -19.23 -3.89 2.20
N ILE A 402 -18.05 -3.60 1.63
CA ILE A 402 -16.90 -3.11 2.41
C ILE A 402 -17.19 -1.73 3.03
N GLY A 403 -17.85 -0.82 2.30
CA GLY A 403 -18.26 0.48 2.82
C GLY A 403 -19.32 0.40 3.92
N GLU A 404 -20.28 -0.51 3.80
CA GLU A 404 -21.27 -0.75 4.85
C GLU A 404 -20.65 -1.40 6.09
N SER A 405 -19.73 -2.34 5.89
CA SER A 405 -18.98 -3.00 6.96
C SER A 405 -18.11 -2.01 7.74
N PHE A 406 -17.47 -1.06 7.05
CA PHE A 406 -16.76 0.07 7.67
C PHE A 406 -17.65 0.83 8.65
N VAL A 407 -18.85 1.24 8.20
CA VAL A 407 -19.79 2.01 9.01
C VAL A 407 -20.19 1.22 10.26
N LYS A 408 -20.57 -0.04 10.10
CA LYS A 408 -21.03 -0.89 11.20
C LYS A 408 -19.92 -1.09 12.24
N TYR A 409 -18.78 -1.62 11.82
CA TYR A 409 -17.80 -2.17 12.77
C TYR A 409 -16.71 -1.18 13.17
N MET A 410 -16.27 -0.30 12.26
CA MET A 410 -15.21 0.67 12.55
C MET A 410 -15.78 2.01 13.04
N VAL A 411 -16.84 2.52 12.41
CA VAL A 411 -17.43 3.82 12.81
C VAL A 411 -18.33 3.64 14.03
N TYR A 412 -19.44 2.90 13.92
CA TYR A 412 -20.41 2.79 15.02
C TYR A 412 -20.07 1.74 16.07
N ARG A 413 -19.14 0.81 15.78
CA ARG A 413 -18.80 -0.32 16.66
C ARG A 413 -20.02 -1.20 16.97
N ASP A 414 -20.96 -1.32 16.03
CA ASP A 414 -22.25 -1.98 16.21
C ASP A 414 -22.59 -2.84 14.98
N ALA A 415 -22.60 -4.16 15.18
CA ALA A 415 -22.91 -5.15 14.15
C ALA A 415 -24.37 -5.08 13.66
N SER A 416 -25.26 -4.46 14.44
CA SER A 416 -26.69 -4.32 14.15
C SER A 416 -27.05 -2.98 13.51
N TYR A 417 -26.10 -2.04 13.42
CA TYR A 417 -26.33 -0.72 12.85
C TYR A 417 -26.77 -0.82 11.38
N ASP A 418 -27.81 -0.06 11.01
CA ASP A 418 -28.27 0.06 9.62
C ASP A 418 -27.38 1.08 8.87
N PRO A 419 -26.52 0.64 7.95
CA PRO A 419 -25.56 1.52 7.30
C PRO A 419 -26.23 2.58 6.40
N PHE A 420 -27.49 2.39 5.99
CA PHE A 420 -28.23 3.42 5.23
C PHE A 420 -28.63 4.63 6.07
N LEU A 421 -28.55 4.55 7.41
CA LEU A 421 -28.75 5.70 8.30
C LEU A 421 -27.49 6.55 8.48
N PHE A 422 -26.34 6.10 7.96
CA PHE A 422 -25.09 6.85 8.06
C PHE A 422 -25.17 8.19 7.32
N ALA A 423 -24.62 9.21 7.97
CA ALA A 423 -24.29 10.50 7.39
C ALA A 423 -23.01 11.02 8.05
N VAL A 424 -22.11 11.60 7.24
CA VAL A 424 -20.78 12.05 7.67
C VAL A 424 -20.82 13.17 8.72
N ASP A 425 -21.95 13.87 8.80
CA ASP A 425 -22.22 15.01 9.68
C ASP A 425 -23.35 14.73 10.67
N ALA A 426 -23.79 13.46 10.81
CA ALA A 426 -24.92 13.07 11.65
C ALA A 426 -24.83 13.61 13.08
N ASN A 427 -23.63 13.60 13.66
CA ASN A 427 -23.33 14.16 15.00
C ASN A 427 -21.81 14.29 15.22
N GLY A 428 -21.43 14.92 16.34
CA GLY A 428 -20.02 15.09 16.71
C GLY A 428 -19.25 13.78 16.97
N TYR A 429 -19.93 12.69 17.34
CA TYR A 429 -19.29 11.39 17.52
C TYR A 429 -18.76 10.84 16.19
N VAL A 430 -19.58 10.86 15.12
CA VAL A 430 -19.16 10.40 13.79
C VAL A 430 -17.93 11.16 13.30
N GLN A 431 -17.93 12.49 13.44
CA GLN A 431 -16.79 13.32 13.03
C GLN A 431 -15.51 12.97 13.80
N GLN A 432 -15.59 12.82 15.13
CA GLN A 432 -14.46 12.44 15.96
C GLN A 432 -13.96 11.03 15.62
N ARG A 433 -14.88 10.10 15.34
CA ARG A 433 -14.54 8.72 15.01
C ARG A 433 -13.85 8.61 13.66
N LEU A 434 -14.33 9.30 12.62
CA LEU A 434 -13.66 9.32 11.31
C LEU A 434 -12.27 9.95 11.40
N ARG A 435 -12.08 11.00 12.20
CA ARG A 435 -10.74 11.57 12.49
C ARG A 435 -9.83 10.59 13.23
N TYR A 436 -10.36 9.87 14.23
CA TYR A 436 -9.62 8.83 14.96
C TYR A 436 -9.15 7.70 14.05
N ILE A 437 -10.02 7.23 13.14
CA ILE A 437 -9.67 6.17 12.20
C ILE A 437 -8.62 6.70 11.23
N SER A 438 -8.85 7.87 10.64
CA SER A 438 -7.91 8.50 9.71
C SER A 438 -6.51 8.70 10.32
N SER A 439 -6.40 9.04 11.61
CA SER A 439 -5.09 9.28 12.23
C SER A 439 -4.24 8.02 12.36
N ARG A 440 -4.82 6.84 12.14
CA ARG A 440 -4.15 5.54 12.25
C ARG A 440 -4.17 4.73 10.97
N LEU A 441 -5.27 4.77 10.22
CA LEU A 441 -5.44 3.94 9.04
C LEU A 441 -4.81 4.58 7.81
N ASP A 442 -4.93 5.90 7.68
CA ASP A 442 -4.46 6.62 6.50
C ASP A 442 -2.95 6.92 6.59
N VAL A 443 -2.35 7.08 5.41
CA VAL A 443 -0.92 7.39 5.25
C VAL A 443 -0.72 8.90 5.15
N ASN A 444 0.32 9.43 5.79
CA ASN A 444 0.76 10.81 5.58
C ASN A 444 1.55 10.96 4.27
N PRO A 445 1.16 11.83 3.33
CA PRO A 445 1.93 12.08 2.11
C PRO A 445 3.31 12.74 2.34
N ASP A 446 3.54 13.36 3.50
CA ASP A 446 4.88 13.84 3.85
C ASP A 446 5.79 12.68 4.28
N LEU A 447 6.54 12.15 3.32
CA LEU A 447 7.51 11.08 3.52
C LEU A 447 8.94 11.62 3.74
N SER A 448 9.10 12.83 4.30
CA SER A 448 10.41 13.47 4.49
C SER A 448 11.43 12.63 5.22
N ALA A 449 11.02 11.92 6.28
CA ALA A 449 11.90 11.05 7.04
C ALA A 449 12.41 9.85 6.22
N PHE A 450 11.53 9.25 5.40
CA PHE A 450 11.89 8.14 4.51
C PHE A 450 12.86 8.61 3.42
N ALA A 451 12.56 9.75 2.79
CA ALA A 451 13.41 10.36 1.78
C ALA A 451 14.80 10.73 2.34
N ASN A 452 14.86 11.32 3.54
CA ASN A 452 16.11 11.71 4.22
C ASN A 452 17.03 10.51 4.50
N LYS A 453 16.46 9.34 4.80
CA LYS A 453 17.20 8.09 4.99
C LYS A 453 17.66 7.46 3.67
N GLY A 454 17.23 8.01 2.53
CA GLY A 454 17.55 7.50 1.19
C GLY A 454 16.53 6.49 0.66
N GLY A 455 15.38 6.32 1.32
CA GLY A 455 14.31 5.42 0.89
C GLY A 455 13.75 5.77 -0.49
N LYS A 456 13.22 4.79 -1.22
CA LYS A 456 12.62 4.98 -2.56
C LYS A 456 11.20 4.44 -2.65
N VAL A 457 10.35 5.12 -3.41
CA VAL A 457 8.93 4.79 -3.56
C VAL A 457 8.61 4.62 -5.05
N LEU A 458 8.00 3.50 -5.42
CA LEU A 458 7.35 3.30 -6.70
C LEU A 458 5.84 3.21 -6.51
N ILE A 459 5.10 4.12 -7.14
CA ILE A 459 3.64 4.08 -7.23
C ILE A 459 3.25 3.77 -8.67
N VAL A 460 2.38 2.78 -8.87
CA VAL A 460 1.78 2.45 -10.18
C VAL A 460 0.27 2.44 -10.01
N HIS A 461 -0.48 3.13 -10.86
CA HIS A 461 -1.93 3.17 -10.76
C HIS A 461 -2.58 3.01 -12.14
N GLY A 462 -3.56 2.12 -12.24
CA GLY A 462 -4.35 1.97 -13.43
C GLY A 462 -5.36 3.12 -13.61
N MET A 463 -5.39 3.76 -14.79
CA MET A 463 -6.36 4.82 -15.06
C MET A 463 -7.80 4.32 -15.22
N ALA A 464 -7.97 3.00 -15.34
CA ALA A 464 -9.25 2.33 -15.47
C ALA A 464 -9.61 1.52 -14.19
N ASP A 465 -9.05 1.89 -13.04
CA ASP A 465 -9.30 1.21 -11.76
C ASP A 465 -10.73 1.48 -11.26
N PRO A 466 -11.58 0.45 -11.16
CA PRO A 466 -12.98 0.62 -10.80
C PRO A 466 -13.22 0.64 -9.29
N LEU A 467 -12.17 0.58 -8.46
CA LEU A 467 -12.28 0.60 -7.00
C LEU A 467 -11.59 1.84 -6.43
N ILE A 468 -10.36 2.09 -6.84
CA ILE A 468 -9.57 3.21 -6.33
C ILE A 468 -9.31 4.13 -7.52
N PRO A 469 -9.81 5.37 -7.52
CA PRO A 469 -9.55 6.26 -8.64
C PRO A 469 -8.08 6.69 -8.68
N ALA A 470 -7.48 6.78 -9.87
CA ALA A 470 -6.15 7.34 -10.08
C ALA A 470 -6.01 8.73 -9.43
N GLY A 471 -7.07 9.55 -9.49
CA GLY A 471 -7.17 10.84 -8.81
C GLY A 471 -6.85 10.83 -7.30
N SER A 472 -7.01 9.68 -6.62
CA SER A 472 -6.57 9.50 -5.24
C SER A 472 -5.04 9.48 -5.12
N SER A 473 -4.34 8.77 -6.02
CA SER A 473 -2.88 8.77 -6.06
C SER A 473 -2.29 10.07 -6.60
N GLU A 474 -2.98 10.73 -7.53
CA GLU A 474 -2.66 12.09 -7.95
C GLU A 474 -2.72 13.07 -6.77
N GLU A 475 -3.75 12.96 -5.91
CA GLU A 475 -3.83 13.75 -4.68
C GLU A 475 -2.67 13.45 -3.74
N PHE A 476 -2.34 12.17 -3.51
CA PHE A 476 -1.17 11.79 -2.70
C PHE A 476 0.11 12.45 -3.22
N HIS A 477 0.39 12.32 -4.52
CA HIS A 477 1.55 12.91 -5.16
C HIS A 477 1.58 14.44 -5.03
N ARG A 478 0.47 15.12 -5.32
CA ARG A 478 0.35 16.58 -5.19
C ARG A 478 0.59 17.05 -3.75
N ARG A 479 0.10 16.31 -2.75
CA ARG A 479 0.30 16.62 -1.33
C ARG A 479 1.75 16.39 -0.89
N ALA A 480 2.38 15.31 -1.35
CA ALA A 480 3.82 15.09 -1.13
C ALA A 480 4.65 16.24 -1.73
N VAL A 481 4.34 16.67 -2.95
CA VAL A 481 4.99 17.82 -3.61
C VAL A 481 4.76 19.11 -2.82
N ALA A 482 3.55 19.34 -2.32
CA ALA A 482 3.24 20.52 -1.51
C ALA A 482 4.02 20.54 -0.18
N ALA A 483 4.22 19.37 0.45
CA ALA A 483 4.95 19.26 1.71
C ALA A 483 6.47 19.33 1.54
N MET A 484 7.01 18.74 0.48
CA MET A 484 8.44 18.44 0.36
C MET A 484 9.15 19.17 -0.80
N GLY A 485 8.40 19.72 -1.75
CA GLY A 485 8.91 20.29 -3.00
C GLY A 485 9.06 19.25 -4.11
N SER A 486 8.83 19.67 -5.36
CA SER A 486 8.81 18.79 -6.55
C SER A 486 10.16 18.12 -6.84
N GLU A 487 11.26 18.87 -6.72
CA GLU A 487 12.62 18.34 -6.91
C GLU A 487 12.89 17.19 -5.94
N ARG A 488 12.56 17.40 -4.66
CA ARG A 488 12.75 16.40 -3.62
C ARG A 488 11.89 15.18 -3.90
N VAL A 489 10.60 15.35 -4.18
CA VAL A 489 9.70 14.22 -4.51
C VAL A 489 10.22 13.42 -5.69
N GLY A 490 10.60 14.05 -6.80
CA GLY A 490 11.11 13.36 -7.99
C GLY A 490 12.42 12.59 -7.76
N ALA A 491 13.19 12.92 -6.71
CA ALA A 491 14.44 12.24 -6.36
C ALA A 491 14.23 10.94 -5.56
N PHE A 492 13.06 10.72 -4.95
CA PHE A 492 12.81 9.51 -4.14
C PHE A 492 11.49 8.79 -4.46
N LEU A 493 10.53 9.43 -5.11
CA LEU A 493 9.24 8.86 -5.48
C LEU A 493 9.04 8.94 -6.99
N LYS A 494 8.71 7.81 -7.62
CA LYS A 494 8.22 7.76 -9.01
C LYS A 494 6.78 7.27 -9.01
N TYR A 495 5.92 8.02 -9.70
CA TYR A 495 4.52 7.70 -9.88
C TYR A 495 4.22 7.50 -11.37
N TYR A 496 3.56 6.40 -11.69
CA TYR A 496 3.19 6.03 -13.05
C TYR A 496 1.70 5.74 -13.14
N GLU A 497 1.05 6.33 -14.14
CA GLU A 497 -0.33 6.01 -14.51
C GLU A 497 -0.34 5.12 -15.75
N VAL A 498 -1.18 4.09 -15.74
CA VAL A 498 -1.27 3.15 -16.86
C VAL A 498 -2.69 3.13 -17.41
N PRO A 499 -2.90 3.68 -18.63
CA PRO A 499 -4.13 3.53 -19.39
C PRO A 499 -4.63 2.10 -19.51
N GLY A 500 -5.94 1.90 -19.39
CA GLY A 500 -6.60 0.59 -19.58
C GLY A 500 -6.31 -0.45 -18.49
N TYR A 501 -5.31 -0.21 -17.63
CA TYR A 501 -5.10 -1.00 -16.43
C TYR A 501 -6.11 -0.60 -15.36
N GLY A 502 -6.75 -1.58 -14.76
CA GLY A 502 -7.65 -1.40 -13.63
C GLY A 502 -7.05 -1.94 -12.34
N HIS A 503 -7.91 -2.44 -11.44
CA HIS A 503 -7.52 -2.94 -10.12
C HIS A 503 -6.91 -4.35 -10.17
N GLY A 504 -5.73 -4.49 -10.76
CA GLY A 504 -5.07 -5.79 -10.96
C GLY A 504 -5.47 -6.53 -12.24
N GLY A 505 -6.09 -5.82 -13.19
CA GLY A 505 -6.48 -6.33 -14.51
C GLY A 505 -7.30 -5.27 -15.25
N GLY A 506 -7.62 -5.49 -16.53
CA GLY A 506 -8.37 -4.52 -17.34
C GLY A 506 -8.16 -4.73 -18.82
N ALA A 507 -8.48 -3.71 -19.62
CA ALA A 507 -8.20 -3.72 -21.07
C ALA A 507 -6.70 -3.84 -21.36
N TYR A 508 -5.85 -3.45 -20.41
CA TYR A 508 -4.41 -3.63 -20.42
C TYR A 508 -3.96 -4.22 -19.08
N ASP A 509 -3.44 -5.45 -19.04
CA ASP A 509 -2.96 -6.05 -17.79
C ASP A 509 -1.45 -5.85 -17.65
N VAL A 510 -1.03 -5.02 -16.69
CA VAL A 510 0.36 -4.56 -16.61
C VAL A 510 1.29 -5.65 -16.11
N ARG A 511 2.34 -5.91 -16.89
CA ARG A 511 3.52 -6.67 -16.50
C ARG A 511 4.80 -5.87 -16.67
N PHE A 512 5.54 -5.64 -15.57
CA PHE A 512 6.93 -5.19 -15.61
C PHE A 512 7.67 -5.50 -14.29
N ASP A 513 9.00 -5.48 -14.33
CA ASP A 513 9.84 -5.79 -13.17
C ASP A 513 10.02 -4.57 -12.25
N ALA A 514 8.99 -4.28 -11.44
CA ALA A 514 9.05 -3.19 -10.45
C ALA A 514 10.08 -3.47 -9.33
N VAL A 515 10.36 -4.75 -9.04
CA VAL A 515 11.32 -5.15 -8.00
C VAL A 515 12.74 -4.80 -8.43
N ASP A 516 13.15 -5.16 -9.64
CA ASP A 516 14.46 -4.79 -10.20
C ASP A 516 14.60 -3.27 -10.30
N ALA A 517 13.57 -2.58 -10.81
CA ALA A 517 13.59 -1.12 -10.95
C ALA A 517 13.79 -0.41 -9.60
N LEU A 518 13.10 -0.84 -8.54
CA LEU A 518 13.26 -0.30 -7.20
C LEU A 518 14.65 -0.64 -6.62
N GLU A 519 15.07 -1.90 -6.75
CA GLU A 519 16.34 -2.39 -6.22
C GLU A 519 17.52 -1.59 -6.79
N ARG A 520 17.59 -1.46 -8.11
CA ARG A 520 18.64 -0.67 -8.78
C ARG A 520 18.64 0.78 -8.30
N TRP A 521 17.45 1.34 -8.04
CA TRP A 521 17.37 2.72 -7.57
C TRP A 521 17.87 2.88 -6.13
N VAL A 522 17.49 1.97 -5.24
CA VAL A 522 17.91 1.98 -3.83
C VAL A 522 19.40 1.68 -3.69
N GLU A 523 19.91 0.70 -4.43
CA GLU A 523 21.25 0.16 -4.22
C GLU A 523 22.31 0.84 -5.09
N GLN A 524 21.96 1.30 -6.28
CA GLN A 524 22.89 1.84 -7.27
C GLN A 524 22.62 3.32 -7.58
N GLY A 525 21.57 3.91 -7.02
CA GLY A 525 21.18 5.30 -7.32
C GLY A 525 20.63 5.49 -8.74
N VAL A 526 20.33 4.40 -9.45
CA VAL A 526 19.83 4.45 -10.84
C VAL A 526 18.31 4.56 -10.80
N ALA A 527 17.80 5.79 -10.91
CA ALA A 527 16.36 6.02 -11.00
C ALA A 527 15.75 5.30 -12.22
N PRO A 528 14.54 4.71 -12.09
CA PRO A 528 13.88 4.11 -13.23
C PRO A 528 13.62 5.15 -14.31
N SER A 529 13.94 4.81 -15.55
CA SER A 529 13.75 5.68 -16.71
C SER A 529 13.49 4.84 -17.95
N ARG A 530 12.67 5.37 -18.87
CA ARG A 530 12.33 4.71 -20.15
C ARG A 530 11.83 3.27 -19.97
N LEU A 531 11.05 3.05 -18.91
CA LEU A 531 10.46 1.74 -18.63
C LEU A 531 9.42 1.39 -19.69
N THR A 532 9.25 0.10 -19.95
CA THR A 532 8.21 -0.45 -20.84
C THR A 532 7.38 -1.45 -20.06
N VAL A 533 6.06 -1.37 -20.21
CA VAL A 533 5.12 -2.35 -19.67
C VAL A 533 4.64 -3.25 -20.79
N THR A 534 4.40 -4.52 -20.48
CA THR A 534 3.79 -5.50 -21.40
C THR A 534 2.37 -5.81 -20.94
N ASP A 535 1.44 -5.96 -21.87
CA ASP A 535 0.11 -6.49 -21.62
C ASP A 535 0.20 -8.00 -21.38
N ALA A 536 -0.36 -8.46 -20.26
CA ALA A 536 -0.40 -9.87 -19.87
C ALA A 536 -1.73 -10.56 -20.22
N ASN A 537 -2.72 -9.81 -20.75
CA ASN A 537 -3.98 -10.38 -21.22
C ASN A 537 -3.74 -11.44 -22.31
N ALA A 538 -4.36 -12.61 -22.20
CA ALA A 538 -4.10 -13.73 -23.12
C ALA A 538 -4.27 -13.37 -24.62
N GLY A 539 -5.28 -12.55 -24.95
CA GLY A 539 -5.54 -12.11 -26.32
C GLY A 539 -4.60 -11.02 -26.86
N ASN A 540 -3.94 -10.28 -25.96
CA ASN A 540 -3.06 -9.15 -26.31
C ASN A 540 -1.62 -9.37 -25.78
N ASN A 541 -1.28 -10.60 -25.37
CA ASN A 541 -0.04 -10.87 -24.65
C ASN A 541 1.15 -10.53 -25.54
N GLY A 542 1.99 -9.60 -25.05
CA GLY A 542 3.13 -9.09 -25.82
C GLY A 542 2.92 -7.68 -26.39
N ARG A 543 1.69 -7.13 -26.36
CA ARG A 543 1.46 -5.70 -26.60
C ARG A 543 2.26 -4.88 -25.57
N THR A 544 2.89 -3.78 -25.99
CA THR A 544 3.77 -2.97 -25.13
C THR A 544 3.44 -1.49 -25.17
N ARG A 545 3.64 -0.79 -24.05
CA ARG A 545 3.53 0.67 -23.93
C ARG A 545 4.71 1.22 -23.14
N PRO A 546 5.19 2.45 -23.44
CA PRO A 546 6.12 3.13 -22.56
C PRO A 546 5.41 3.45 -21.23
N LEU A 547 6.09 3.21 -20.12
CA LEU A 547 5.60 3.55 -18.79
C LEU A 547 5.99 5.00 -18.50
N CYS A 548 5.03 5.91 -18.64
CA CYS A 548 5.23 7.34 -18.53
C CYS A 548 5.09 7.83 -17.08
N GLU A 549 6.09 8.57 -16.61
CA GLU A 549 6.05 9.17 -15.26
C GLU A 549 4.99 10.28 -15.23
N TYR A 550 4.06 10.19 -14.28
CA TYR A 550 3.00 11.17 -14.08
C TYR A 550 3.57 12.59 -13.98
N PRO A 551 2.98 13.60 -14.66
CA PRO A 551 1.69 13.58 -15.35
C PRO A 551 1.76 13.19 -16.83
N ALA A 552 2.86 12.61 -17.30
CA ALA A 552 2.95 12.18 -18.69
C ALA A 552 2.19 10.87 -18.94
N TRP A 553 1.70 10.70 -20.16
CA TRP A 553 0.93 9.53 -20.62
C TRP A 553 1.40 9.06 -22.01
N PRO A 554 1.19 7.78 -22.39
CA PRO A 554 1.66 7.24 -23.66
C PRO A 554 0.77 7.70 -24.82
N ARG A 555 1.24 8.63 -25.65
CA ARG A 555 0.54 9.11 -26.86
C ARG A 555 1.00 8.37 -28.09
N TYR A 556 0.07 7.86 -28.89
CA TYR A 556 0.39 7.25 -30.18
C TYR A 556 0.93 8.31 -31.15
N ASP A 557 1.99 7.98 -31.87
CA ASP A 557 2.66 8.92 -32.77
C ASP A 557 1.98 9.03 -34.15
N GLY A 558 0.90 8.29 -34.38
CA GLY A 558 0.13 8.29 -35.63
C GLY A 558 0.71 7.38 -36.72
N THR A 559 1.87 6.78 -36.46
CA THR A 559 2.55 5.84 -37.36
C THR A 559 3.19 4.71 -36.55
N GLY A 560 3.41 3.56 -37.19
CA GLY A 560 3.96 2.37 -36.54
C GLY A 560 2.90 1.36 -36.13
N ASP A 561 3.33 0.29 -35.48
CA ASP A 561 2.45 -0.73 -34.93
C ASP A 561 1.88 -0.27 -33.59
N VAL A 562 0.55 -0.24 -33.46
CA VAL A 562 -0.13 0.17 -32.22
C VAL A 562 0.17 -0.80 -31.07
N ASP A 563 0.69 -2.00 -31.33
CA ASP A 563 1.04 -2.96 -30.28
C ASP A 563 2.48 -2.79 -29.76
N LEU A 564 3.27 -1.88 -30.33
CA LEU A 564 4.67 -1.67 -29.95
C LEU A 564 4.88 -0.35 -29.21
N ALA A 565 5.58 -0.38 -28.08
CA ALA A 565 5.93 0.80 -27.29
C ALA A 565 6.74 1.84 -28.09
N SER A 566 7.47 1.41 -29.12
CA SER A 566 8.24 2.30 -30.00
C SER A 566 7.39 3.22 -30.87
N SER A 567 6.09 2.96 -30.98
CA SER A 567 5.13 3.79 -31.73
C SER A 567 4.44 4.83 -30.84
N PHE A 568 4.88 4.96 -29.59
CA PHE A 568 4.32 5.87 -28.60
C PHE A 568 5.40 6.75 -27.99
N THR A 569 5.05 7.99 -27.71
CA THR A 569 5.88 8.94 -26.98
C THR A 569 5.16 9.39 -25.72
N CYS A 570 5.87 9.47 -24.59
CA CYS A 570 5.31 10.06 -23.38
C CYS A 570 5.04 11.56 -23.60
N ALA A 571 3.77 11.95 -23.61
CA ALA A 571 3.28 13.32 -23.77
C ALA A 571 2.80 13.88 -22.43
N ARG A 572 2.86 15.21 -22.26
CA ARG A 572 2.33 15.93 -21.09
C ARG A 572 1.08 16.71 -21.46
#